data_AF-A0A351C0K1-F1
#
_entry.id   AF-A0A351C0K1-F1
#
_cell.length_a   1.000
_cell.length_b   1.000
_cell.length_c   1.000
_cell.angle_alpha   90.00
_cell.angle_beta   90.00
_cell.angle_gamma   90.00
#
_symmetry.space_group_name_H-M   'P 1'
#
loop_
_entity.id
_entity.type
_entity.pdbx_description
1 polymer ?
#
loop_
_entity_poly.entity_id
_entity_poly.type
_entity_poly.pdbx_seq_one_letter_code
_entity_poly.pdbx_strand_id
1 'polypeptide(L)'
;MLIWNTNNFINFKIILTTDPKKSLLVKQVEFIIAVRRTKILGIAITVGIIVIYLAGLFVADSNFIENFEIVNLISLLQLLLTIPLSFYVKKIILKKTDLSNFTVKYFNAHVIPFMILDFGALFCITTNLFVNGNILYASIGVLISVISMIMILPKEEDFEKIKSSVT
;
A
#
# COMPACT_ATOMS: atom_id res chain seq x y z
N MET A 1 -4.90 -7.37 25.61
CA MET A 1 -3.64 -8.14 25.44
C MET A 1 -4.02 -9.61 25.34
N LEU A 2 -4.25 -10.12 24.12
CA LEU A 2 -4.63 -11.52 23.91
C LEU A 2 -3.35 -12.36 23.85
N ILE A 3 -3.12 -13.16 24.89
CA ILE A 3 -2.01 -14.12 24.96
C ILE A 3 -2.28 -15.21 23.92
N TRP A 4 -1.55 -15.14 22.81
CA TRP A 4 -1.58 -16.09 21.72
C TRP A 4 -0.86 -17.38 22.17
N ASN A 5 -1.63 -18.45 22.42
CA ASN A 5 -1.12 -19.71 22.94
C ASN A 5 -0.32 -20.47 21.87
N THR A 6 1.01 -20.47 22.01
CA THR A 6 1.99 -21.08 21.11
C THR A 6 1.84 -22.59 20.94
N ASN A 7 1.19 -23.29 21.88
CA ASN A 7 0.99 -24.75 21.79
C ASN A 7 0.00 -25.17 20.70
N ASN A 8 -0.95 -24.31 20.32
CA ASN A 8 -1.88 -24.62 19.21
C ASN A 8 -1.19 -24.53 17.84
N PHE A 9 -0.12 -23.74 17.72
CA PHE A 9 0.64 -23.61 16.47
C PHE A 9 1.45 -24.87 16.14
N ILE A 10 1.99 -25.55 17.16
CA ILE A 10 2.83 -26.73 16.98
C ILE A 10 1.98 -27.94 16.54
N ASN A 11 0.82 -28.15 17.15
CA ASN A 11 -0.09 -29.24 16.76
C ASN A 11 -0.70 -29.03 15.37
N PHE A 12 -0.95 -27.78 14.95
CA PHE A 12 -1.42 -27.48 13.59
C PHE A 12 -0.35 -27.79 12.54
N LYS A 13 0.92 -27.55 12.86
CA LYS A 13 2.07 -27.79 11.98
C LYS A 13 2.31 -29.28 11.70
N ILE A 14 1.98 -30.17 12.65
CA ILE A 14 2.18 -31.63 12.55
C ILE A 14 1.04 -32.32 11.79
N ILE A 15 -0.19 -31.80 11.85
CA ILE A 15 -1.33 -32.36 11.09
C ILE A 15 -1.25 -32.00 9.59
N LEU A 16 -0.49 -30.95 9.23
CA LEU A 16 -0.34 -30.48 7.85
C LEU A 16 0.64 -31.30 6.99
N THR A 17 1.44 -32.18 7.58
CA THR A 17 2.45 -32.97 6.87
C THR A 17 1.93 -34.29 6.30
N THR A 18 0.69 -34.71 6.63
CA THR A 18 0.17 -36.05 6.27
C THR A 18 -0.84 -36.07 5.13
N ASP A 19 -1.37 -34.92 4.67
CA ASP A 19 -2.35 -34.88 3.58
C ASP A 19 -2.13 -33.68 2.62
N PRO A 20 -1.69 -33.91 1.37
CA PRO A 20 -1.33 -32.86 0.43
C PRO A 20 -2.51 -31.95 0.05
N LYS A 21 -3.75 -32.46 0.09
CA LYS A 21 -4.96 -31.64 -0.18
C LYS A 21 -5.22 -30.63 0.95
N LYS A 22 -4.93 -31.03 2.19
CA LYS A 22 -5.13 -30.20 3.38
C LYS A 22 -4.09 -29.08 3.49
N SER A 23 -2.85 -29.36 3.07
CA SER A 23 -1.77 -28.37 2.93
C SER A 23 -2.12 -27.25 1.93
N LEU A 24 -2.78 -27.61 0.82
CA LEU A 24 -3.16 -26.65 -0.22
C LEU A 24 -4.32 -25.73 0.23
N LEU A 25 -5.30 -26.27 0.96
CA LEU A 25 -6.40 -25.49 1.55
C LEU A 25 -5.89 -24.47 2.57
N VAL A 26 -4.94 -24.83 3.44
CA VAL A 26 -4.36 -23.89 4.41
C VAL A 26 -3.66 -22.72 3.72
N LYS A 27 -2.90 -22.98 2.65
CA LYS A 27 -2.23 -21.91 1.87
C LYS A 27 -3.22 -20.96 1.18
N GLN A 28 -4.37 -21.47 0.72
CA GLN A 28 -5.44 -20.62 0.19
C GLN A 28 -6.07 -19.74 1.26
N VAL A 29 -6.28 -20.26 2.47
CA VAL A 29 -6.78 -19.48 3.60
C VAL A 29 -5.78 -18.40 4.00
N GLU A 30 -4.48 -18.72 4.07
CA GLU A 30 -3.41 -17.75 4.32
C GLU A 30 -3.36 -16.64 3.26
N PHE A 31 -3.53 -17.00 1.97
CA PHE A 31 -3.64 -16.05 0.88
C PHE A 31 -4.80 -15.06 1.09
N ILE A 32 -6.00 -15.58 1.35
CA ILE A 32 -7.20 -14.76 1.56
C ILE A 32 -7.02 -13.80 2.74
N ILE A 33 -6.43 -14.28 3.83
CA ILE A 33 -6.15 -13.46 5.02
C ILE A 33 -5.14 -12.35 4.67
N ALA A 34 -4.05 -12.68 3.97
CA ALA A 34 -3.04 -11.71 3.56
C ALA A 34 -3.63 -10.63 2.65
N VAL A 35 -4.41 -11.01 1.63
CA VAL A 35 -5.10 -10.09 0.72
C VAL A 35 -6.02 -9.14 1.50
N ARG A 36 -6.86 -9.67 2.40
CA ARG A 36 -7.77 -8.84 3.19
C ARG A 36 -7.03 -7.82 4.04
N ARG A 37 -5.97 -8.24 4.74
CA ARG A 37 -5.14 -7.34 5.56
C ARG A 37 -4.51 -6.24 4.72
N THR A 38 -3.96 -6.59 3.56
CA THR A 38 -3.37 -5.63 2.63
C THR A 38 -4.41 -4.64 2.09
N LYS A 39 -5.62 -5.09 1.72
CA LYS A 39 -6.70 -4.20 1.27
C LYS A 39 -7.12 -3.21 2.36
N ILE A 40 -7.35 -3.71 3.58
CA ILE A 40 -7.71 -2.86 4.73
C ILE A 40 -6.62 -1.81 4.98
N LEU A 41 -5.35 -2.20 4.95
CA LEU A 41 -4.23 -1.28 5.12
C LEU A 41 -4.18 -0.22 4.02
N GLY A 42 -4.29 -0.61 2.74
CA GLY A 42 -4.30 0.33 1.63
C GLY A 42 -5.46 1.33 1.70
N ILE A 43 -6.65 0.87 2.09
CA ILE A 43 -7.80 1.75 2.34
C ILE A 43 -7.52 2.71 3.50
N ALA A 44 -6.96 2.23 4.61
CA ALA A 44 -6.64 3.07 5.76
C ALA A 44 -5.65 4.19 5.41
N ILE A 45 -4.60 3.88 4.64
CA ILE A 45 -3.63 4.87 4.15
C ILE A 45 -4.32 5.89 3.25
N THR A 46 -5.14 5.42 2.30
CA THR A 46 -5.87 6.30 1.37
C THR A 46 -6.81 7.27 2.11
N VAL A 47 -7.54 6.77 3.11
CA VAL A 47 -8.41 7.59 3.96
C VAL A 47 -7.56 8.59 4.77
N GLY A 48 -6.40 8.18 5.28
CA GLY A 48 -5.46 9.05 5.98
C GLY A 48 -5.03 10.26 5.13
N ILE A 49 -4.67 10.02 3.86
CA ILE A 49 -4.32 11.08 2.91
C ILE A 49 -5.47 12.08 2.73
N ILE A 50 -6.70 11.59 2.57
CA ILE A 50 -7.90 12.43 2.44
C ILE A 50 -8.11 13.27 3.70
N VAL A 51 -7.98 12.68 4.89
CA VAL A 51 -8.13 13.39 6.17
C VAL A 51 -7.08 14.49 6.31
N ILE A 52 -5.81 14.22 5.96
CA ILE A 52 -4.72 15.21 6.02
C ILE A 52 -4.99 16.37 5.05
N TYR A 53 -5.46 16.06 3.84
CA TYR A 53 -5.87 17.09 2.88
C TYR A 53 -7.00 17.98 3.43
N LEU A 54 -8.07 17.37 3.96
CA LEU A 54 -9.19 18.12 4.54
C LEU A 54 -8.74 18.97 5.73
N ALA A 55 -7.90 18.44 6.61
CA ALA A 55 -7.32 19.19 7.72
C ALA A 55 -6.49 20.38 7.21
N GLY A 56 -5.72 20.20 6.14
CA GLY A 56 -4.94 21.27 5.53
C GLY A 56 -5.78 22.39 4.93
N LEU A 57 -6.97 22.10 4.39
CA LEU A 57 -7.88 23.13 3.88
C LEU A 57 -8.30 24.11 4.97
N PHE A 58 -8.49 23.66 6.21
CA PHE A 58 -8.83 24.53 7.34
C PHE A 58 -7.66 25.39 7.84
N VAL A 59 -6.42 25.01 7.52
CA VAL A 59 -5.20 25.72 7.95
C VAL A 59 -4.70 26.68 6.87
N ALA A 60 -4.95 26.36 5.60
CA ALA A 60 -4.42 27.09 4.44
C ALA A 60 -4.77 28.60 4.44
N ASP A 61 -5.95 28.98 4.94
CA ASP A 61 -6.41 30.37 5.01
C ASP A 61 -5.55 31.26 5.94
N SER A 62 -4.75 30.65 6.83
CA SER A 62 -3.92 31.36 7.80
C SER A 62 -2.43 31.47 7.41
N ASN A 63 -2.02 30.87 6.28
CA ASN A 63 -0.62 30.85 5.84
C ASN A 63 -0.26 32.06 4.96
N PHE A 64 0.99 32.51 5.08
CA PHE A 64 1.55 33.59 4.25
C PHE A 64 1.63 33.12 2.78
N ILE A 65 0.91 33.79 1.89
CA ILE A 65 0.78 33.40 0.47
C ILE A 65 1.97 33.95 -0.32
N GLU A 66 3.10 33.25 -0.30
CA GLU A 66 4.14 33.44 -1.32
C GLU A 66 3.99 32.35 -2.38
N ASN A 67 3.35 32.70 -3.51
CA ASN A 67 3.06 31.75 -4.61
C ASN A 67 4.35 31.28 -5.32
N PHE A 68 5.02 30.28 -4.77
CA PHE A 68 6.16 29.64 -5.41
C PHE A 68 5.70 28.57 -6.42
N GLU A 69 5.29 29.00 -7.63
CA GLU A 69 4.76 28.09 -8.66
C GLU A 69 5.72 26.94 -9.00
N ILE A 70 7.03 27.21 -9.00
CA ILE A 70 8.08 26.21 -9.26
C ILE A 70 8.04 25.08 -8.21
N VAL A 71 7.83 25.42 -6.94
CA VAL A 71 7.79 24.45 -5.85
C VAL A 71 6.57 23.55 -5.98
N ASN A 72 5.42 24.10 -6.40
CA ASN A 72 4.21 23.32 -6.66
C ASN A 72 4.45 22.30 -7.78
N LEU A 73 5.04 22.75 -8.89
CA LEU A 73 5.35 21.87 -10.03
C LEU A 73 6.33 20.76 -9.64
N ILE A 74 7.40 21.07 -8.91
CA ILE A 74 8.39 20.09 -8.46
C ILE A 74 7.74 19.03 -7.55
N SER A 75 6.89 19.46 -6.62
CA SER A 75 6.20 18.52 -5.71
C SER A 75 5.26 17.58 -6.46
N LEU A 76 4.56 18.07 -7.49
CA LEU A 76 3.70 17.25 -8.33
C LEU A 76 4.51 16.28 -9.21
N LEU A 77 5.63 16.74 -9.78
CA LEU A 77 6.54 15.87 -10.54
C LEU A 77 7.11 14.76 -9.66
N GLN A 78 7.48 15.07 -8.43
CA GLN A 78 7.94 14.08 -7.46
C GLN A 78 6.88 13.00 -7.19
N LEU A 79 5.62 13.41 -6.98
CA LEU A 79 4.50 12.46 -6.85
C LEU A 79 4.39 11.58 -8.09
N LEU A 80 4.42 12.16 -9.30
CA LEU A 80 4.35 11.40 -10.55
C LEU A 80 5.50 10.40 -10.70
N LEU A 81 6.70 10.68 -10.19
CA LEU A 81 7.84 9.76 -10.21
C LEU A 81 7.71 8.61 -9.20
N THR A 82 7.06 8.82 -8.05
CA THR A 82 6.84 7.76 -7.05
C THR A 82 5.88 6.67 -7.54
N ILE A 83 4.99 6.99 -8.49
CA ILE A 83 4.02 6.04 -9.06
C ILE A 83 4.70 4.90 -9.83
N PRO A 84 5.47 5.14 -10.92
CA PRO A 84 6.14 4.05 -11.62
C PRO A 84 7.14 3.31 -10.71
N LEU A 85 7.79 4.02 -9.78
CA LEU A 85 8.68 3.40 -8.79
C LEU A 85 7.95 2.38 -7.91
N SER A 86 6.78 2.74 -7.36
CA SER A 86 6.00 1.83 -6.50
C SER A 86 5.52 0.59 -7.26
N PHE A 87 5.07 0.73 -8.52
CA PHE A 87 4.75 -0.43 -9.37
C PHE A 87 5.96 -1.31 -9.66
N TYR A 88 7.12 -0.71 -9.93
CA TYR A 88 8.36 -1.43 -10.15
C TYR A 88 8.77 -2.24 -8.91
N VAL A 89 8.71 -1.63 -7.73
CA VAL A 89 9.01 -2.26 -6.45
C VAL A 89 8.05 -3.42 -6.18
N LYS A 90 6.74 -3.23 -6.38
CA LYS A 90 5.73 -4.30 -6.28
C LYS A 90 6.13 -5.50 -7.12
N LYS A 91 6.46 -5.27 -8.40
CA LYS A 91 6.82 -6.31 -9.36
C LYS A 91 8.06 -7.10 -8.93
N ILE A 92 9.08 -6.42 -8.39
CA ILE A 92 10.31 -7.09 -7.92
C ILE A 92 10.03 -7.97 -6.70
N ILE A 93 9.27 -7.48 -5.73
CA ILE A 93 9.02 -8.24 -4.50
C ILE A 93 8.11 -9.43 -4.78
N LEU A 94 7.09 -9.27 -5.64
CA LEU A 94 6.24 -10.38 -6.08
C LEU A 94 7.06 -11.49 -6.77
N LYS A 95 8.02 -11.14 -7.64
CA LYS A 95 8.91 -12.12 -8.29
C LYS A 95 9.75 -12.94 -7.32
N LYS A 96 10.02 -12.41 -6.12
CA LYS A 96 10.81 -13.08 -5.08
C LYS A 96 9.92 -13.85 -4.09
N THR A 97 8.60 -13.91 -4.31
CA THR A 97 7.66 -14.51 -3.36
C THR A 97 7.53 -16.01 -3.63
N ASP A 98 7.98 -16.82 -2.66
CA ASP A 98 7.90 -18.28 -2.71
C ASP A 98 6.84 -18.79 -1.73
N LEU A 99 6.38 -20.04 -1.91
CA LEU A 99 5.39 -20.67 -1.03
C LEU A 99 5.80 -20.75 0.44
N SER A 100 7.10 -20.90 0.73
CA SER A 100 7.61 -21.04 2.10
C SER A 100 7.52 -19.74 2.91
N ASN A 101 7.52 -18.60 2.22
CA ASN A 101 7.53 -17.26 2.82
C ASN A 101 6.38 -16.39 2.30
N PHE A 102 5.32 -17.03 1.81
CA PHE A 102 4.27 -16.39 1.03
C PHE A 102 3.63 -15.23 1.78
N THR A 103 3.12 -15.46 2.99
CA THR A 103 2.37 -14.46 3.76
C THR A 103 3.15 -13.19 3.99
N VAL A 104 4.44 -13.30 4.37
CA VAL A 104 5.29 -12.14 4.69
C VAL A 104 5.72 -11.41 3.42
N LYS A 105 6.23 -12.13 2.42
CA LYS A 105 6.71 -11.51 1.19
C LYS A 105 5.56 -10.90 0.37
N TYR A 106 4.41 -11.55 0.31
CA TYR A 106 3.22 -11.05 -0.38
C TYR A 106 2.65 -9.80 0.29
N PHE A 107 2.59 -9.77 1.63
CA PHE A 107 2.20 -8.58 2.37
C PHE A 107 3.17 -7.42 2.08
N ASN A 108 4.48 -7.65 2.24
CA ASN A 108 5.50 -6.64 1.96
C ASN A 108 5.50 -6.16 0.51
N ALA A 109 5.16 -7.04 -0.44
CA ALA A 109 5.06 -6.69 -1.85
C ALA A 109 4.00 -5.62 -2.14
N HIS A 110 3.06 -5.40 -1.23
CA HIS A 110 2.02 -4.38 -1.36
C HIS A 110 2.20 -3.24 -0.37
N VAL A 111 2.63 -3.52 0.87
CA VAL A 111 2.87 -2.48 1.89
C VAL A 111 3.97 -1.51 1.47
N ILE A 112 5.09 -2.01 0.95
CA ILE A 112 6.20 -1.15 0.54
C ILE A 112 5.78 -0.18 -0.58
N PRO A 113 5.13 -0.66 -1.67
CA PRO A 113 4.57 0.25 -2.67
C PRO A 113 3.59 1.28 -2.11
N PHE A 114 2.71 0.89 -1.17
CA PHE A 114 1.81 1.84 -0.51
C PHE A 114 2.57 2.91 0.26
N MET A 115 3.63 2.57 1.00
CA MET A 115 4.46 3.55 1.70
C MET A 115 5.14 4.55 0.74
N ILE A 116 5.61 4.07 -0.42
CA ILE A 116 6.23 4.94 -1.44
C ILE A 116 5.20 5.93 -2.01
N LEU A 117 3.99 5.46 -2.31
CA LEU A 117 2.92 6.34 -2.78
C LEU A 117 2.45 7.31 -1.70
N ASP A 118 2.34 6.85 -0.45
CA ASP A 118 1.95 7.67 0.70
C ASP A 118 2.95 8.83 0.90
N PHE A 119 4.24 8.52 0.86
CA PHE A 119 5.28 9.54 0.90
C PHE A 119 5.13 10.59 -0.21
N GLY A 120 4.93 10.16 -1.46
CA GLY A 120 4.74 11.07 -2.58
C GLY A 120 3.49 11.94 -2.44
N ALA A 121 2.39 11.35 -1.97
CA ALA A 121 1.12 12.03 -1.75
C ALA A 121 1.24 13.08 -0.64
N LEU A 122 1.79 12.68 0.51
CA LEU A 122 2.01 13.57 1.64
C LEU A 122 2.93 14.72 1.25
N PHE A 123 4.07 14.45 0.59
CA PHE A 123 4.98 15.49 0.14
C PHE A 123 4.30 16.52 -0.77
N CYS A 124 3.47 16.06 -1.71
CA CYS A 124 2.70 16.92 -2.60
C CYS A 124 1.65 17.74 -1.83
N ILE A 125 0.88 17.12 -0.94
CA ILE A 125 -0.16 17.80 -0.15
C ILE A 125 0.47 18.81 0.82
N THR A 126 1.49 18.42 1.57
CA THR A 126 2.14 19.31 2.54
C THR A 126 2.74 20.53 1.86
N THR A 127 3.43 20.33 0.74
CA THR A 127 4.08 21.41 0.03
C THR A 127 3.07 22.35 -0.62
N ASN A 128 2.09 21.81 -1.35
CA ASN A 128 1.12 22.66 -2.04
C ASN A 128 0.15 23.34 -1.07
N LEU A 129 -0.35 22.62 -0.07
CA LEU A 129 -1.43 23.12 0.79
C LEU A 129 -0.92 23.87 2.03
N PHE A 130 0.08 23.33 2.72
CA PHE A 130 0.55 23.90 3.99
C PHE A 130 1.70 24.90 3.82
N VAL A 131 2.52 24.77 2.78
CA VAL A 131 3.60 25.73 2.52
C VAL A 131 3.13 26.83 1.56
N ASN A 132 2.46 26.47 0.47
CA ASN A 132 2.13 27.41 -0.60
C ASN A 132 0.66 27.85 -0.67
N GLY A 133 -0.23 27.26 0.13
CA GLY A 133 -1.67 27.57 0.09
C GLY A 133 -2.36 27.28 -1.25
N ASN A 134 -1.72 26.54 -2.16
CA ASN A 134 -2.23 26.24 -3.49
C ASN A 134 -3.14 25.01 -3.48
N ILE A 135 -4.44 25.26 -3.29
CA ILE A 135 -5.48 24.25 -3.22
C ILE A 135 -5.61 23.45 -4.52
N LEU A 136 -5.38 24.07 -5.68
CA LEU A 136 -5.51 23.41 -6.98
C LEU A 136 -4.49 22.27 -7.13
N TYR A 137 -3.21 22.54 -6.91
CA TYR A 137 -2.16 21.52 -7.02
C TYR A 137 -2.30 20.45 -5.94
N ALA A 138 -2.68 20.82 -4.71
CA ALA A 138 -2.98 19.86 -3.66
C ALA A 138 -4.13 18.92 -4.04
N SER A 139 -5.21 19.45 -4.61
CA SER A 139 -6.37 18.67 -5.08
C SER A 139 -5.98 17.67 -6.18
N ILE A 140 -5.19 18.13 -7.16
CA ILE A 140 -4.66 17.27 -8.23
C ILE A 140 -3.78 16.17 -7.64
N GLY A 141 -2.92 16.52 -6.67
CA GLY A 141 -2.08 15.56 -5.95
C GLY A 141 -2.88 14.49 -5.24
N VAL A 142 -3.94 14.88 -4.52
CA VAL A 142 -4.87 13.94 -3.86
C VAL A 142 -5.51 13.02 -4.89
N LEU A 143 -6.07 13.56 -5.98
CA LEU A 143 -6.72 12.76 -7.00
C LEU A 143 -5.78 11.70 -7.59
N ILE A 144 -4.56 12.10 -7.97
CA ILE A 144 -3.54 11.20 -8.51
C ILE A 144 -3.15 10.14 -7.47
N SER A 145 -2.98 10.53 -6.21
CA SER A 145 -2.62 9.59 -5.14
C SER A 145 -3.73 8.55 -4.89
N VAL A 146 -5.00 8.95 -4.85
CA VAL A 146 -6.12 8.02 -4.63
C VAL A 146 -6.22 7.03 -5.78
N ILE A 147 -6.13 7.50 -7.03
CA ILE A 147 -6.17 6.63 -8.21
C ILE A 147 -4.99 5.62 -8.18
N SER A 148 -3.78 6.10 -7.92
CA SER A 148 -2.59 5.23 -7.87
C SER A 148 -2.64 4.22 -6.73
N MET A 149 -3.14 4.60 -5.55
CA MET A 149 -3.36 3.67 -4.42
C MET A 149 -4.34 2.56 -4.79
N ILE A 150 -5.46 2.90 -5.45
CA ILE A 150 -6.44 1.90 -5.91
C ILE A 150 -5.79 0.92 -6.91
N MET A 151 -4.95 1.41 -7.82
CA MET A 151 -4.27 0.56 -8.80
C MET A 151 -3.26 -0.42 -8.19
N ILE A 152 -2.70 -0.12 -7.02
CA ILE A 152 -1.74 -0.99 -6.31
C ILE A 152 -2.42 -2.09 -5.50
N LEU A 153 -3.71 -1.95 -5.17
CA LEU A 153 -4.45 -2.94 -4.40
C LEU A 153 -4.27 -4.37 -4.96
N PRO A 154 -4.22 -5.38 -4.06
CA PRO A 154 -4.03 -6.77 -4.47
C PRO A 154 -5.17 -7.23 -5.39
N LYS A 155 -4.80 -7.75 -6.56
CA LYS A 155 -5.73 -8.30 -7.57
C LYS A 155 -5.73 -9.81 -7.54
N GLU A 156 -6.82 -10.43 -7.98
CA GLU A 156 -6.93 -11.89 -8.09
C GLU A 156 -5.92 -12.47 -9.09
N GLU A 157 -5.60 -11.72 -10.15
CA GLU A 157 -4.56 -12.10 -11.14
C GLU A 157 -3.16 -12.32 -10.51
N ASP A 158 -2.85 -11.61 -9.41
CA ASP A 158 -1.58 -11.78 -8.70
C ASP A 158 -1.52 -13.16 -8.02
N PHE A 159 -2.67 -13.75 -7.68
CA PHE A 159 -2.75 -15.12 -7.14
C PHE A 159 -2.48 -16.18 -8.21
N GLU A 160 -3.10 -16.02 -9.38
CA GLU A 160 -3.00 -17.02 -10.46
C GLU A 160 -1.57 -17.18 -10.94
N LYS A 161 -0.83 -16.07 -11.07
CA LYS A 161 0.60 -16.06 -11.43
C LYS A 161 1.47 -16.79 -10.42
N ILE A 162 1.14 -16.69 -9.13
CA ILE A 162 1.92 -17.36 -8.09
C ILE A 162 1.52 -18.85 -8.03
N LYS A 163 0.22 -19.16 -8.19
CA LYS A 163 -0.27 -20.54 -8.26
C LYS A 163 0.34 -21.31 -9.43
N SER A 164 0.45 -20.70 -10.62
CA SER A 164 1.03 -21.34 -11.79
C SER A 164 2.54 -21.55 -11.70
N SER A 165 3.26 -20.75 -10.92
CA SER A 165 4.70 -20.92 -10.67
C SER A 165 5.05 -22.09 -9.74
N VAL A 166 4.03 -22.73 -9.16
CA VAL A 166 4.15 -23.76 -8.12
C VAL A 166 3.79 -25.16 -8.63
N THR A 167 2.98 -25.23 -9.68
CA THR A 167 2.75 -26.44 -10.48
C THR A 167 3.84 -26.64 -11.51
#